data_AF-A0AAP9IIU1-F1
#
_entry.id   AF-A0AAP9IIU1-F1
#
_cell.length_a   1.000
_cell.length_b   1.000
_cell.length_c   1.000
_cell.angle_alpha   90.00
_cell.angle_beta   90.00
_cell.angle_gamma   90.00
#
_symmetry.space_group_name_H-M   'P 1'
#
loop_
_entity.id
_entity.type
_entity.pdbx_description
1 polymer ?
#
loop_
_entity_poly.entity_id
_entity_poly.type
_entity_poly.pdbx_seq_one_letter_code
_entity_poly.pdbx_strand_id
1 'polypeptide(L)' 'MFITCTTTDSLRKTVNAFKNEDGNLVVERSLPFRKVIDITYPKDLAGSWVFSDPEEFYISISYGVQGLIYKPIP' A
#
# COMPACT_ATOMS: atom_id res chain seq x y z
N MET A 1 -11.74 0.45 3.10
CA MET A 1 -11.89 -0.84 2.38
C MET A 1 -10.81 -0.92 1.32
N PHE A 2 -10.18 -2.08 1.11
CA PHE A 2 -9.18 -2.24 0.06
C PHE A 2 -9.80 -2.09 -1.32
N ILE A 3 -9.08 -1.40 -2.20
CA ILE A 3 -9.40 -1.24 -3.60
C ILE A 3 -8.23 -1.69 -4.45
N THR A 4 -8.51 -2.23 -5.64
CA THR A 4 -7.47 -2.64 -6.57
C THR A 4 -6.85 -1.41 -7.22
N CYS A 5 -5.56 -1.23 -7.00
CA CYS A 5 -4.74 -0.17 -7.53
C CYS A 5 -3.84 -0.71 -8.63
N THR A 6 -3.61 0.08 -9.67
CA THR A 6 -2.62 -0.22 -10.72
C THR A 6 -1.26 0.34 -10.33
N THR A 7 -0.20 -0.44 -10.51
CA THR A 7 1.17 -0.02 -10.26
C THR A 7 1.99 -0.01 -11.55
N THR A 8 3.13 0.70 -11.55
CA THR A 8 4.10 0.68 -12.65
C THR A 8 4.97 -0.57 -12.68
N ASP A 9 4.82 -1.46 -11.70
CA ASP A 9 5.70 -2.60 -11.51
C ASP A 9 5.53 -3.66 -12.61
N SER A 10 6.67 -4.16 -13.09
CA SER A 10 6.76 -5.11 -14.19
C SER A 10 6.34 -6.54 -13.81
N LEU A 11 6.41 -6.91 -12.52
CA LEU A 11 6.06 -8.24 -12.01
C LEU A 11 4.60 -8.34 -11.62
N ARG A 12 4.00 -7.26 -11.10
CA ARG A 12 2.60 -7.26 -10.65
C ARG A 12 1.98 -5.87 -10.85
N LYS A 13 1.18 -5.77 -11.92
CA LYS A 13 0.51 -4.53 -12.32
C LYS A 13 -0.58 -4.07 -11.36
N THR A 14 -0.98 -4.90 -10.39
CA THR A 14 -2.05 -4.55 -9.44
C THR A 14 -1.73 -4.93 -8.01
N VAL A 15 -2.18 -4.08 -7.08
CA VAL A 15 -2.10 -4.27 -5.62
C VAL A 15 -3.43 -3.89 -5.00
N ASN A 16 -3.83 -4.54 -3.91
CA ASN A 16 -4.99 -4.09 -3.14
C ASN A 16 -4.49 -3.11 -2.08
N ALA A 17 -4.98 -1.88 -2.10
CA ALA A 17 -4.56 -0.86 -1.15
C ALA A 17 -5.72 0.08 -0.76
N PHE A 18 -5.54 0.85 0.30
CA PHE A 18 -6.39 1.99 0.63
C PHE A 18 -5.56 3.07 1.35
N LYS A 19 -6.04 4.30 1.37
CA LYS A 19 -5.44 5.39 2.15
C LYS A 19 -6.08 5.45 3.53
N ASN A 20 -5.29 5.40 4.60
CA ASN A 20 -5.79 5.56 5.96
C ASN A 20 -6.04 7.04 6.29
N GLU A 21 -6.57 7.32 7.49
CA GLU A 21 -6.89 8.69 7.94
C GLU A 21 -5.65 9.59 8.06
N ASP A 22 -4.48 9.02 8.34
CA ASP A 22 -3.19 9.74 8.39
C ASP A 22 -2.61 10.04 7.00
N GLY A 23 -3.29 9.60 5.93
CA GLY A 23 -2.84 9.78 4.56
C GLY A 23 -1.77 8.78 4.10
N ASN A 24 -1.49 7.75 4.90
CA ASN A 24 -0.60 6.65 4.55
C ASN A 24 -1.32 5.62 3.66
N LEU A 25 -0.57 4.95 2.81
CA LEU A 25 -1.07 3.86 1.98
C LEU A 25 -0.95 2.54 2.73
N VAL A 26 -2.07 1.85 2.93
CA VAL A 26 -2.12 0.51 3.49
C VAL A 26 -2.29 -0.47 2.35
N VAL A 27 -1.34 -1.39 2.19
CA VAL A 27 -1.28 -2.38 1.10
C VAL A 27 -1.48 -3.79 1.67
N GLU A 28 -2.31 -4.60 1.02
CA GLU A 28 -2.58 -5.98 1.41
C GLU A 28 -1.30 -6.86 1.35
N ARG A 29 -1.00 -7.60 2.42
CA ARG A 29 0.21 -8.45 2.56
C ARG A 29 0.21 -9.71 1.65
N SER A 30 -0.71 -9.82 0.69
CA SER A 30 -0.68 -10.88 -0.34
C SER A 30 0.46 -10.72 -1.36
N LEU A 31 1.35 -9.74 -1.14
CA LEU A 31 2.42 -9.32 -2.02
C LEU A 31 3.80 -9.64 -1.39
N PRO A 32 4.80 -10.02 -2.20
CA PRO A 32 6.18 -10.02 -1.73
C PRO A 32 6.56 -8.62 -1.23
N PHE A 33 7.38 -8.57 -0.18
CA PHE A 33 7.84 -7.31 0.40
C PHE A 33 8.42 -6.39 -0.67
N ARG A 34 7.98 -5.13 -0.69
CA ARG A 34 8.50 -4.08 -1.57
C ARG A 34 8.85 -2.86 -0.74
N LYS A 35 10.03 -2.30 -1.01
CA LYS A 35 10.45 -1.06 -0.36
C LYS A 35 9.70 0.15 -0.91
N VAL A 36 9.38 0.15 -2.20
CA VAL A 36 8.69 1.26 -2.89
C VAL A 36 7.57 0.70 -3.76
N ILE A 37 6.44 1.40 -3.80
CA ILE A 37 5.31 1.12 -4.67
C ILE A 37 4.89 2.42 -5.35
N ASP A 38 4.83 2.40 -6.67
CA ASP A 38 4.29 3.49 -7.48
C ASP A 38 2.90 3.12 -7.97
N ILE A 39 1.89 3.85 -7.51
CA ILE A 39 0.50 3.68 -7.94
C ILE A 39 0.21 4.70 -9.05
N THR A 40 -0.39 4.22 -10.14
CA THR A 40 -0.84 5.05 -11.26
C THR A 40 -2.35 5.23 -11.29
N TYR A 41 -3.11 4.33 -10.66
CA TYR A 41 -4.57 4.38 -10.60
C TYR A 41 -5.10 3.66 -9.34
N PRO A 42 -6.19 4.14 -8.69
CA PRO A 42 -6.92 5.37 -9.00
C PRO A 42 -6.16 6.64 -8.61
N LYS A 43 -6.59 7.79 -9.16
CA LYS A 43 -5.92 9.08 -8.98
C LYS A 43 -5.78 9.50 -7.52
N ASP A 44 -6.74 9.13 -6.67
CA ASP A 44 -6.70 9.41 -5.22
C ASP A 44 -5.55 8.72 -4.47
N LEU A 45 -5.05 7.61 -5.02
CA LEU A 45 -3.93 6.84 -4.47
C LEU A 45 -2.67 6.95 -5.33
N ALA A 46 -2.74 7.68 -6.45
CA ALA A 46 -1.63 7.81 -7.38
C ALA A 46 -0.46 8.57 -6.73
N GLY A 47 0.74 8.03 -6.91
CA GLY A 47 1.96 8.56 -6.30
C GLY A 47 2.94 7.46 -5.93
N SER A 48 4.09 7.90 -5.43
CA SER A 48 5.18 7.03 -4.99
C SER A 48 5.11 6.86 -3.47
N TRP A 49 5.16 5.62 -3.01
CA TRP A 49 4.96 5.25 -1.62
C TRP A 49 6.14 4.41 -1.13
N VAL A 50 6.71 4.75 0.02
CA VAL A 50 7.84 4.03 0.63
C VAL A 50 7.40 3.27 1.86
N PHE A 51 7.82 2.01 1.97
CA PHE A 51 7.53 1.18 3.12
C PHE A 51 8.03 1.85 4.41
N SER A 52 7.14 1.99 5.40
CA SER A 52 7.52 2.46 6.73
C SER A 52 8.10 1.28 7.51
N ASP A 53 9.32 1.42 8.03
CA ASP A 53 10.10 0.40 8.74
C ASP A 53 9.29 -0.39 9.81
N PRO A 54 9.69 -1.64 10.14
CA PRO A 54 8.83 -2.67 10.70
C PRO A 54 8.43 -2.50 12.18
N GLU A 55 8.85 -1.42 12.85
CA GLU A 55 8.52 -1.18 14.26
C GLU A 55 7.12 -0.58 14.48
N GLU A 56 6.51 0.07 13.49
CA GLU A 56 5.35 0.92 13.78
C GLU A 56 3.96 0.39 13.38
N PHE A 57 3.77 -0.50 12.40
CA PHE A 57 2.40 -0.70 11.91
C PHE A 57 2.05 -2.11 11.44
N TYR A 58 1.79 -2.99 12.40
CA TYR A 58 0.84 -4.08 12.20
C TYR A 58 -0.55 -3.56 12.58
N ILE A 59 -1.36 -3.16 11.60
CA ILE A 59 -2.79 -3.00 11.88
C ILE A 59 -3.46 -4.37 11.82
N SER A 60 -3.97 -4.83 12.95
CA SER A 60 -4.94 -5.94 12.97
C SER A 60 -6.23 -5.43 12.37
N ILE A 61 -6.37 -5.59 11.06
CA ILE A 61 -7.62 -5.29 10.37
C ILE A 61 -8.64 -6.35 10.79
N SER A 62 -9.87 -5.96 11.11
CA SER A 62 -10.92 -6.83 11.66
C SER A 62 -11.26 -8.07 10.81
N TYR A 63 -10.74 -8.15 9.58
CA TYR A 63 -10.98 -9.20 8.59
C TYR A 63 -9.71 -9.98 8.21
N GLY A 64 -8.82 -10.25 9.16
CA GLY A 64 -7.82 -11.34 9.05
C GLY A 64 -6.67 -11.16 8.05
N VAL A 65 -6.67 -10.11 7.22
CA VAL A 65 -5.55 -9.75 6.35
C VAL A 65 -4.69 -8.73 7.08
N GLN A 66 -3.36 -8.87 7.07
CA GLN A 66 -2.46 -7.85 7.59
C GLN A 66 -2.14 -6.85 6.47
N GLY A 67 -2.10 -5.56 6.80
CA GLY A 67 -1.74 -4.49 5.87
C GLY A 67 -0.32 -3.98 6.13
N LEU A 68 0.46 -3.78 5.08
CA LEU A 68 1.75 -3.10 5.12
C LEU A 68 1.52 -1.60 4.93
N ILE A 69 2.14 -0.77 5.76
CA ILE A 69 1.99 0.69 5.66
C ILE A 69 3.14 1.31 4.88
N TYR A 70 2.79 2.16 3.93
CA TYR A 70 3.69 2.96 3.15
C TYR A 70 3.38 4.45 3.37
N LYS A 71 4.43 5.25 3.52
CA LYS A 71 4.37 6.71 3.62
C LYS A 71 4.53 7.33 2.23
N PRO A 72 3.86 8.45 1.93
CA PRO A 72 4.05 9.15 0.66
C PRO A 72 5.50 9.66 0.57
N ILE A 73 6.13 9.49 -0.60
CA ILE A 73 7.42 10.12 -0.90
C ILE A 73 7.14 11.57 -1.35
N PRO A 74 7.77 12.58 -0.73
CA PRO A 74 7.60 13.99 -1.11
C PRO A 74 8.16 14.31 -2.50
#